data_AF-A0AAN5G6Y1-F1
#
_entry.id   AF-A0AAN5G6Y1-F1
#
_cell.length_a   1.000
_cell.length_b   1.000
_cell.length_c   1.000
_cell.angle_alpha   90.00
_cell.angle_beta   90.00
_cell.angle_gamma   90.00
#
_symmetry.space_group_name_H-M   'P 1'
#
loop_
_entity.id
_entity.type
_entity.pdbx_description
1 polymer ?
#
loop_
_entity_poly.entity_id
_entity_poly.type
_entity_poly.pdbx_seq_one_letter_code
_entity_poly.pdbx_strand_id
1 'polypeptide(L)'
;MNFKKKIEEHFKQFEASPVLFVGSGVSRRYLGVPCWQDLLKHFAEAIGENHIKLKTKSNGDLPEYAQLLVSAYAEKWWDTEEGQLALSEKEQEKTFINEQSPLKLSISKYIENAHKNIIDNDELKHEISLFAKANIDGIITTNWDVFLETLFPKFTTFIGQDGLITGRSHGIAEIYKIHGCCTEPNSLILTSSDYDKYRKKNPYLSSKLLTMFIERPVIFLGYSLTDEHIAEILEDIVSCFPDASLDFLQNKLLFVEWKPELEEADISDSVIHKKIPVKYVQAPSYKEIFEVLSETKKRIPAHLFRMIKDELYELVLTDDPKGKLYVRDSEKIEEGVSTTEFVVGYGAISMVKKSESMAAKGLVGLERVDLIREVVFENGHYDWGCVVNDVLPNICKGNARIPIFHFLNHAKLINPDGSIINETELSGGVLSRLKITPISFQSQGWDKRRSETVPEVKAGVNELYLAYDFSFFLRMIPYMELGLIKRDMGELLKILKKHIDEAMNTQVLSSNFCKLVCIYDYIKNSHRY
;
A
#
# COMPACT_ATOMS: atom_id res chain seq x y z
N MET A 1 3.03 38.73 2.44
CA MET A 1 3.58 37.38 2.18
C MET A 1 2.59 36.71 1.24
N ASN A 2 3.04 36.24 0.07
CA ASN A 2 2.18 35.65 -0.97
C ASN A 2 1.37 34.46 -0.38
N PHE A 3 0.08 34.36 -0.70
CA PHE A 3 -0.85 33.34 -0.20
C PHE A 3 -0.32 31.92 -0.38
N LYS A 4 0.17 31.58 -1.57
CA LYS A 4 0.85 30.29 -1.85
C LYS A 4 1.87 29.92 -0.78
N LYS A 5 2.74 30.86 -0.39
CA LYS A 5 3.77 30.62 0.63
C LYS A 5 3.18 30.36 2.02
N LYS A 6 2.09 31.03 2.39
CA LYS A 6 1.39 30.77 3.66
C LYS A 6 0.83 29.34 3.69
N ILE A 7 0.24 28.90 2.58
CA ILE A 7 -0.31 27.54 2.43
C ILE A 7 0.81 26.49 2.45
N GLU A 8 1.94 26.73 1.77
CA GLU A 8 3.12 25.84 1.83
C GLU A 8 3.65 25.68 3.25
N GLU A 9 3.82 26.79 3.98
CA GLU A 9 4.28 26.76 5.38
C GLU A 9 3.27 26.05 6.29
N HIS A 10 1.97 26.25 6.04
CA HIS A 10 0.91 25.55 6.75
C HIS A 10 0.98 24.03 6.51
N PHE A 11 1.18 23.56 5.28
CA PHE A 11 1.26 22.11 5.04
C PHE A 11 2.57 21.47 5.52
N LYS A 12 3.68 22.22 5.59
CA LYS A 12 4.97 21.73 6.12
C LYS A 12 4.93 21.33 7.59
N GLN A 13 3.93 21.74 8.35
CA GLN A 13 3.78 21.35 9.76
C GLN A 13 3.27 19.91 9.93
N PHE A 14 2.80 19.27 8.85
CA PHE A 14 2.24 17.91 8.88
C PHE A 14 3.18 16.92 8.21
N GLU A 15 3.35 15.76 8.86
CA GLU A 15 4.10 14.64 8.27
C GLU A 15 3.26 13.86 7.24
N ALA A 16 1.94 13.80 7.46
CA ALA A 16 1.01 13.09 6.59
C ALA A 16 0.39 14.04 5.55
N SER A 17 0.10 13.49 4.37
CA SER A 17 -0.60 14.24 3.34
C SER A 17 -2.09 14.38 3.65
N PRO A 18 -2.73 15.44 3.13
CA PRO A 18 -4.10 15.72 3.49
C PRO A 18 -5.09 14.72 2.91
N VAL A 19 -6.21 14.60 3.61
CA VAL A 19 -7.46 14.04 3.11
C VAL A 19 -8.33 15.20 2.63
N LEU A 20 -9.02 15.02 1.52
CA LEU A 20 -9.98 16.01 1.05
C LEU A 20 -11.39 15.63 1.52
N PHE A 21 -12.14 16.62 2.02
CA PHE A 21 -13.56 16.50 2.24
C PHE A 21 -14.26 17.39 1.20
N VAL A 22 -14.90 16.78 0.21
CA VAL A 22 -15.37 17.49 -1.00
C VAL A 22 -16.89 17.52 -1.08
N GLY A 23 -17.43 18.74 -1.13
CA GLY A 23 -18.85 19.04 -1.21
C GLY A 23 -19.33 19.48 -2.57
N SER A 24 -20.63 19.76 -2.64
CA SER A 24 -21.32 20.03 -3.90
C SER A 24 -20.85 21.32 -4.57
N GLY A 25 -20.24 22.25 -3.83
CA GLY A 25 -19.62 23.46 -4.38
C GLY A 25 -18.52 23.16 -5.41
N VAL A 26 -17.80 22.04 -5.27
CA VAL A 26 -16.80 21.60 -6.25
C VAL A 26 -17.48 21.17 -7.55
N SER A 27 -18.50 20.32 -7.45
CA SER A 27 -19.27 19.86 -8.63
C SER A 27 -19.98 21.03 -9.31
N ARG A 28 -20.56 21.96 -8.54
CA ARG A 28 -21.18 23.19 -9.07
C ARG A 28 -20.16 24.02 -9.85
N ARG A 29 -18.95 24.18 -9.32
CA ARG A 29 -17.87 24.97 -9.95
C ARG A 29 -17.39 24.34 -11.26
N TYR A 30 -17.23 23.02 -11.33
CA TYR A 30 -16.56 22.38 -12.48
C TYR A 30 -17.52 21.72 -13.47
N LEU A 31 -18.66 21.20 -13.00
CA LEU A 31 -19.66 20.50 -13.82
C LEU A 31 -20.91 21.34 -14.10
N GLY A 32 -21.05 22.50 -13.44
CA GLY A 32 -22.23 23.35 -13.58
C GLY A 32 -23.52 22.71 -13.04
N VAL A 33 -23.43 21.74 -12.12
CA VAL A 33 -24.63 21.15 -11.51
C VAL A 33 -25.39 22.18 -10.67
N PRO A 34 -26.72 22.07 -10.56
CA PRO A 34 -27.53 22.97 -9.73
C PRO A 34 -27.23 22.79 -8.24
N CYS A 35 -27.59 23.80 -7.43
CA CYS A 35 -27.63 23.60 -5.99
C CYS A 35 -28.80 22.67 -5.61
N TRP A 36 -28.82 22.15 -4.38
CA TRP A 36 -29.81 21.17 -3.96
C TRP A 36 -31.26 21.67 -4.08
N GLN A 37 -31.51 22.93 -3.72
CA GLN A 37 -32.83 23.53 -3.85
C GLN A 37 -33.30 23.59 -5.33
N ASP A 38 -32.40 23.97 -6.23
CA ASP A 38 -32.70 24.07 -7.67
C ASP A 38 -32.89 22.69 -8.31
N LEU A 39 -32.14 21.68 -7.84
CA LEU A 39 -32.32 20.30 -8.26
C LEU A 39 -33.71 19.78 -7.88
N LEU A 40 -34.14 19.98 -6.63
CA LEU A 40 -35.47 19.56 -6.18
C LEU A 40 -36.60 20.33 -6.89
N LYS A 41 -36.36 21.61 -7.18
CA LYS A 41 -37.27 22.41 -7.99
C LYS A 41 -37.42 21.83 -9.41
N HIS A 42 -36.32 21.51 -10.07
CA HIS A 42 -36.31 20.94 -11.41
C HIS A 42 -37.17 19.66 -11.50
N PHE A 43 -37.00 18.73 -10.55
CA PHE A 43 -37.77 17.48 -10.54
C PHE A 43 -39.23 17.66 -10.11
N ALA A 44 -39.55 18.64 -9.27
CA ALA A 44 -40.94 18.99 -8.96
C ALA A 44 -41.66 19.55 -10.21
N GLU A 45 -41.01 20.47 -10.93
CA GLU A 45 -41.58 21.07 -12.14
C GLU A 45 -41.73 20.05 -13.29
N ALA A 46 -40.82 19.07 -13.38
CA ALA A 46 -40.86 18.00 -14.39
C ALA A 46 -42.15 17.15 -14.32
N ILE A 47 -42.74 16.97 -13.13
CA ILE A 47 -44.01 16.25 -12.92
C ILE A 47 -45.22 17.20 -12.75
N GLY A 48 -45.04 18.49 -13.04
CA GLY A 48 -46.06 19.52 -12.87
C GLY A 48 -46.45 19.78 -11.40
N GLU A 49 -45.61 19.42 -10.44
CA GLU A 49 -45.83 19.77 -9.03
C GLU A 49 -45.36 21.19 -8.73
N ASN A 50 -46.09 21.85 -7.84
CA ASN A 50 -45.77 23.22 -7.45
C ASN A 50 -44.65 23.23 -6.41
N HIS A 51 -43.45 23.67 -6.82
CA HIS A 51 -42.28 23.71 -5.95
C HIS A 51 -42.46 24.63 -4.72
N ILE A 52 -43.25 25.71 -4.82
CA ILE A 52 -43.53 26.63 -3.71
C ILE A 52 -44.41 25.94 -2.67
N LYS A 53 -45.40 25.15 -3.10
CA LYS A 53 -46.26 24.34 -2.22
C LYS A 53 -45.42 23.34 -1.42
N LEU A 54 -44.48 22.64 -2.07
CA LEU A 54 -43.59 21.68 -1.40
C LEU A 54 -42.68 22.39 -0.39
N LYS A 55 -42.02 23.49 -0.79
CA LYS A 55 -41.17 24.31 0.09
C LYS A 55 -41.91 24.85 1.31
N THR A 56 -43.16 25.29 1.13
CA THR A 56 -43.98 25.82 2.24
C THR A 56 -44.36 24.71 3.21
N LYS A 57 -44.74 23.53 2.69
CA LYS A 57 -45.08 22.38 3.54
C LYS A 57 -43.89 21.84 4.32
N SER A 58 -42.69 21.89 3.76
CA SER A 58 -41.47 21.47 4.44
C SER A 58 -40.85 22.54 5.34
N ASN A 59 -41.49 23.72 5.48
CA ASN A 59 -40.91 24.88 6.18
C ASN A 59 -39.52 25.29 5.67
N GLY A 60 -39.22 25.00 4.40
CA GLY A 60 -37.91 25.26 3.79
C GLY A 60 -36.86 24.19 4.04
N ASP A 61 -37.14 23.16 4.85
CA ASP A 61 -36.24 22.02 5.02
C ASP A 61 -36.16 21.19 3.72
N LEU A 62 -34.95 20.97 3.23
CA LEU A 62 -34.70 20.31 1.95
C LEU A 62 -34.86 18.78 2.02
N PRO A 63 -34.38 18.07 3.06
CA PRO A 63 -34.71 16.65 3.26
C PRO A 63 -36.22 16.38 3.29
N GLU A 64 -36.99 17.21 3.99
CA GLU A 64 -38.44 17.07 4.10
C GLU A 64 -39.15 17.48 2.81
N TYR A 65 -38.64 18.50 2.11
CA TYR A 65 -39.08 18.80 0.75
C TYR A 65 -38.95 17.55 -0.12
N ALA A 66 -37.78 16.92 -0.12
CA ALA A 66 -37.50 15.76 -0.95
C ALA A 66 -38.39 14.57 -0.55
N GLN A 67 -38.66 14.39 0.74
CA GLN A 67 -39.59 13.37 1.25
C GLN A 67 -41.01 13.58 0.72
N LEU A 68 -41.50 14.82 0.69
CA LEU A 68 -42.80 15.16 0.10
C LEU A 68 -42.82 15.00 -1.42
N LEU A 69 -41.71 15.35 -2.09
CA LEU A 69 -41.57 15.20 -3.53
C LEU A 69 -41.61 13.72 -3.94
N VAL A 70 -40.97 12.83 -3.18
CA VAL A 70 -40.98 11.38 -3.46
C VAL A 70 -42.39 10.84 -3.69
N SER A 71 -43.33 11.16 -2.79
CA SER A 71 -44.70 10.62 -2.91
C SER A 71 -45.40 11.10 -4.17
N ALA A 72 -45.28 12.38 -4.51
CA ALA A 72 -45.88 12.93 -5.72
C ALA A 72 -45.16 12.46 -7.01
N TYR A 73 -43.85 12.28 -6.92
CA TYR A 73 -43.02 11.82 -8.04
C TYR A 73 -43.29 10.36 -8.36
N ALA A 74 -43.37 9.48 -7.36
CA ALA A 74 -43.65 8.06 -7.57
C ALA A 74 -45.01 7.81 -8.25
N GLU A 75 -46.02 8.61 -7.94
CA GLU A 75 -47.36 8.51 -8.55
C GLU A 75 -47.33 8.90 -10.03
N LYS A 76 -46.68 10.02 -10.36
CA LYS A 76 -46.73 10.62 -11.71
C LYS A 76 -45.62 10.15 -12.64
N TRP A 77 -44.52 9.64 -12.10
CA TRP A 77 -43.32 9.34 -12.88
C TRP A 77 -43.56 8.23 -13.91
N TRP A 78 -44.39 7.24 -13.61
CA TRP A 78 -44.74 6.16 -14.53
C TRP A 78 -45.42 6.65 -15.82
N ASP A 79 -46.11 7.78 -15.75
CA ASP A 79 -46.78 8.40 -16.90
C ASP A 79 -45.85 9.28 -17.75
N THR A 80 -44.61 9.52 -17.30
CA THR A 80 -43.62 10.31 -18.05
C THR A 80 -42.96 9.50 -19.16
N GLU A 81 -42.39 10.19 -20.17
CA GLU A 81 -41.59 9.53 -21.21
C GLU A 81 -40.45 8.70 -20.60
N GLU A 82 -39.84 9.18 -19.51
CA GLU A 82 -38.77 8.46 -18.81
C GLU A 82 -39.28 7.16 -18.18
N GLY A 83 -40.47 7.18 -17.56
CA GLY A 83 -41.11 6.01 -16.98
C GLY A 83 -41.56 4.98 -18.02
N GLN A 84 -42.06 5.44 -19.17
CA GLN A 84 -42.52 4.59 -20.26
C GLN A 84 -41.37 3.92 -21.05
N LEU A 85 -40.23 4.61 -21.16
CA LEU A 85 -39.01 4.09 -21.81
C LEU A 85 -38.10 3.31 -20.84
N ALA A 86 -38.51 3.16 -19.58
CA ALA A 86 -37.65 2.60 -18.54
C ALA A 86 -37.42 1.10 -18.74
N LEU A 87 -36.14 0.73 -18.84
CA LEU A 87 -35.48 -0.53 -18.39
C LEU A 87 -36.18 -1.86 -18.72
N SER A 88 -35.41 -2.91 -19.03
CA SER A 88 -36.00 -4.26 -19.17
C SER A 88 -36.72 -4.69 -17.87
N GLU A 89 -37.73 -5.57 -17.96
CA GLU A 89 -38.52 -6.04 -16.81
C GLU A 89 -37.65 -6.48 -15.62
N LYS A 90 -36.53 -7.14 -15.92
CA LYS A 90 -35.52 -7.59 -14.95
C LYS A 90 -34.73 -6.45 -14.28
N GLU A 91 -34.46 -5.37 -15.00
CA GLU A 91 -33.80 -4.17 -14.46
C GLU A 91 -34.77 -3.33 -13.63
N GLN A 92 -36.06 -3.34 -13.96
CA GLN A 92 -37.10 -2.70 -13.16
C GLN A 92 -37.21 -3.35 -11.78
N GLU A 93 -37.30 -4.68 -11.68
CA GLU A 93 -37.40 -5.41 -10.40
C GLU A 93 -36.22 -5.13 -9.45
N LYS A 94 -35.01 -4.98 -9.99
CA LYS A 94 -33.81 -4.68 -9.19
C LYS A 94 -33.75 -3.21 -8.75
N THR A 95 -34.25 -2.29 -9.58
CA THR A 95 -34.08 -0.85 -9.39
C THR A 95 -35.20 -0.25 -8.54
N PHE A 96 -36.44 -0.67 -8.73
CA PHE A 96 -37.61 -0.11 -8.05
C PHE A 96 -37.99 -0.91 -6.80
N ILE A 97 -37.19 -0.74 -5.74
CA ILE A 97 -37.37 -1.45 -4.47
C ILE A 97 -38.31 -0.73 -3.49
N ASN A 98 -38.55 0.57 -3.68
CA ASN A 98 -39.46 1.38 -2.87
C ASN A 98 -39.89 2.65 -3.62
N GLU A 99 -40.81 3.42 -3.02
CA GLU A 99 -41.34 4.66 -3.60
C GLU A 99 -40.29 5.74 -3.88
N GLN A 100 -39.11 5.70 -3.26
CA GLN A 100 -38.05 6.68 -3.51
C GLN A 100 -37.24 6.37 -4.77
N SER A 101 -37.28 5.11 -5.25
CA SER A 101 -36.45 4.64 -6.36
C SER A 101 -36.63 5.45 -7.66
N PRO A 102 -37.85 5.83 -8.09
CA PRO A 102 -38.04 6.65 -9.29
C PRO A 102 -37.30 8.00 -9.23
N LEU A 103 -37.50 8.77 -8.16
CA LEU A 103 -36.86 10.08 -8.01
C LEU A 103 -35.34 9.95 -7.95
N LYS A 104 -34.83 8.98 -7.18
CA LYS A 104 -33.39 8.74 -7.07
C LYS A 104 -32.77 8.30 -8.39
N LEU A 105 -33.48 7.51 -9.20
CA LEU A 105 -33.05 7.11 -10.54
C LEU A 105 -32.97 8.30 -11.49
N SER A 106 -34.02 9.13 -11.55
CA SER A 106 -34.03 10.32 -12.41
C SER A 106 -32.93 11.31 -12.01
N ILE A 107 -32.74 11.55 -10.71
CA ILE A 107 -31.62 12.36 -10.19
C ILE A 107 -30.28 11.75 -10.62
N SER A 108 -30.12 10.44 -10.47
CA SER A 108 -28.88 9.76 -10.80
C SER A 108 -28.52 9.93 -12.27
N LYS A 109 -29.47 9.72 -13.20
CA LYS A 109 -29.26 9.94 -14.63
C LYS A 109 -28.97 11.40 -14.96
N TYR A 110 -29.64 12.34 -14.30
CA TYR A 110 -29.40 13.77 -14.47
C TYR A 110 -27.95 14.13 -14.10
N ILE A 111 -27.48 13.65 -12.94
CA ILE A 111 -26.12 13.88 -12.47
C ILE A 111 -25.09 13.13 -13.33
N GLU A 112 -25.37 11.90 -13.75
CA GLU A 112 -24.48 11.11 -14.60
C GLU A 112 -24.21 11.83 -15.93
N ASN A 113 -25.24 12.46 -16.51
CA ASN A 113 -25.10 13.27 -17.71
C ASN A 113 -24.33 14.58 -17.46
N ALA A 114 -24.38 15.14 -16.25
CA ALA A 114 -23.66 16.37 -15.91
C ALA A 114 -22.13 16.20 -15.94
N HIS A 115 -21.59 14.99 -15.78
CA HIS A 115 -20.15 14.73 -15.95
C HIS A 115 -19.61 15.08 -17.33
N LYS A 116 -20.47 15.05 -18.35
CA LYS A 116 -20.10 15.41 -19.72
C LYS A 116 -20.06 16.92 -19.93
N ASN A 117 -20.55 17.70 -18.95
CA ASN A 117 -20.65 19.16 -19.01
C ASN A 117 -19.52 19.84 -18.23
N ILE A 118 -18.29 19.34 -18.33
CA ILE A 118 -17.13 20.07 -17.79
C ILE A 118 -17.12 21.46 -18.46
N ILE A 119 -17.18 22.51 -17.64
CA ILE A 119 -17.26 23.89 -18.13
C ILE A 119 -16.05 24.16 -19.01
N ASP A 120 -16.31 24.55 -20.26
CA ASP A 120 -15.28 24.80 -21.26
C ASP A 120 -14.59 26.15 -21.00
N ASN A 121 -13.65 26.14 -20.05
CA ASN A 121 -12.85 27.29 -19.66
C ASN A 121 -11.40 26.83 -19.40
N ASP A 122 -10.44 27.47 -20.05
CA ASP A 122 -9.03 27.08 -19.99
C ASP A 122 -8.42 27.21 -18.58
N GLU A 123 -8.83 28.23 -17.80
CA GLU A 123 -8.37 28.40 -16.43
C GLU A 123 -8.89 27.29 -15.51
N LEU A 124 -10.16 26.91 -15.65
CA LEU A 124 -10.75 25.80 -14.90
C LEU A 124 -10.13 24.47 -15.31
N LYS A 125 -9.88 24.23 -16.61
CA LYS A 125 -9.19 23.03 -17.09
C LYS A 125 -7.78 22.93 -16.49
N HIS A 126 -7.05 24.04 -16.44
CA HIS A 126 -5.74 24.07 -15.80
C HIS A 126 -5.83 23.78 -14.29
N GLU A 127 -6.77 24.40 -13.59
CA GLU A 127 -7.05 24.13 -12.17
C GLU A 127 -7.40 22.64 -11.90
N ILE A 128 -8.24 22.04 -12.74
CA ILE A 128 -8.58 20.60 -12.69
C ILE A 128 -7.34 19.74 -12.92
N SER A 129 -6.46 20.14 -13.85
CA SER A 129 -5.22 19.39 -14.12
C SER A 129 -4.25 19.39 -12.92
N LEU A 130 -4.23 20.47 -12.14
CA LEU A 130 -3.50 20.55 -10.88
C LEU A 130 -4.18 19.70 -9.81
N PHE A 131 -5.51 19.73 -9.76
CA PHE A 131 -6.28 18.92 -8.82
C PHE A 131 -6.01 17.42 -9.01
N ALA A 132 -6.02 16.93 -10.25
CA ALA A 132 -5.70 15.53 -10.57
C ALA A 132 -4.28 15.10 -10.18
N LYS A 133 -3.34 16.06 -10.02
CA LYS A 133 -1.96 15.83 -9.59
C LYS A 133 -1.73 16.05 -8.09
N ALA A 134 -2.76 16.43 -7.34
CA ALA A 134 -2.64 16.73 -5.92
C ALA A 134 -2.20 15.49 -5.11
N ASN A 135 -1.17 15.65 -4.29
CA ASN A 135 -0.66 14.57 -3.43
C ASN A 135 -1.51 14.44 -2.16
N ILE A 136 -2.58 13.67 -2.25
CA ILE A 136 -3.54 13.42 -1.16
C ILE A 136 -3.52 11.96 -0.71
N ASP A 137 -4.01 11.70 0.50
CA ASP A 137 -4.12 10.35 1.06
C ASP A 137 -5.50 9.73 0.91
N GLY A 138 -6.53 10.51 0.61
CA GLY A 138 -7.88 10.02 0.42
C GLY A 138 -8.87 11.16 0.21
N ILE A 139 -10.10 10.79 -0.15
CA ILE A 139 -11.20 11.72 -0.38
C ILE A 139 -12.43 11.21 0.35
N ILE A 140 -13.14 12.09 1.02
CA ILE A 140 -14.48 11.89 1.56
C ILE A 140 -15.39 12.86 0.82
N THR A 141 -16.56 12.42 0.37
CA THR A 141 -17.48 13.29 -0.35
C THR A 141 -18.93 12.98 -0.05
N THR A 142 -19.74 14.04 0.02
CA THR A 142 -21.20 13.98 0.06
C THR A 142 -21.82 14.09 -1.34
N ASN A 143 -20.98 14.13 -2.39
CA ASN A 143 -21.44 14.30 -3.76
C ASN A 143 -21.84 12.97 -4.38
N TRP A 144 -22.89 12.99 -5.20
CA TRP A 144 -23.40 11.80 -5.87
C TRP A 144 -22.69 11.49 -7.19
N ASP A 145 -22.09 12.52 -7.79
CA ASP A 145 -21.43 12.51 -9.09
C ASP A 145 -20.06 11.80 -9.06
N VAL A 146 -19.60 11.20 -10.17
CA VAL A 146 -18.34 10.47 -10.36
C VAL A 146 -17.11 11.32 -10.76
N PHE A 147 -17.13 12.63 -10.52
CA PHE A 147 -16.05 13.53 -10.97
C PHE A 147 -14.71 13.21 -10.29
N LEU A 148 -14.73 12.94 -8.98
CA LEU A 148 -13.54 12.66 -8.19
C LEU A 148 -12.93 11.30 -8.58
N GLU A 149 -13.76 10.32 -8.87
CA GLU A 149 -13.35 9.01 -9.38
C GLU A 149 -12.68 9.13 -10.75
N THR A 150 -13.17 10.04 -11.59
CA THR A 150 -12.57 10.35 -12.90
C THR A 150 -11.21 11.03 -12.74
N LEU A 151 -11.05 11.93 -11.76
CA LEU A 151 -9.77 12.61 -11.49
C LEU A 151 -8.74 11.70 -10.81
N PHE A 152 -9.19 10.77 -9.97
CA PHE A 152 -8.34 9.87 -9.20
C PHE A 152 -8.66 8.39 -9.51
N PRO A 153 -8.46 7.93 -10.75
CA PRO A 153 -8.87 6.58 -11.19
C PRO A 153 -8.09 5.45 -10.50
N LYS A 154 -6.99 5.78 -9.81
CA LYS A 154 -6.18 4.83 -9.03
C LYS A 154 -6.67 4.66 -7.59
N PHE A 155 -7.69 5.40 -7.16
CA PHE A 155 -8.24 5.30 -5.82
C PHE A 155 -9.38 4.30 -5.79
N THR A 156 -9.55 3.64 -4.65
CA THR A 156 -10.66 2.69 -4.46
C THR A 156 -11.87 3.41 -3.90
N THR A 157 -13.00 3.34 -4.63
CA THR A 157 -14.24 4.01 -4.23
C THR A 157 -15.11 3.09 -3.37
N PHE A 158 -15.63 3.63 -2.27
CA PHE A 158 -16.63 2.99 -1.42
C PHE A 158 -17.90 3.84 -1.41
N ILE A 159 -19.02 3.22 -1.74
CA ILE A 159 -20.33 3.86 -1.82
C ILE A 159 -21.13 3.54 -0.55
N GLY A 160 -21.59 4.58 0.12
CA GLY A 160 -22.35 4.47 1.36
C GLY A 160 -21.60 3.75 2.49
N GLN A 161 -22.35 3.38 3.53
CA GLN A 161 -21.80 2.67 4.69
C GLN A 161 -21.60 1.17 4.42
N ASP A 162 -22.45 0.56 3.59
CA ASP A 162 -22.37 -0.88 3.30
C ASP A 162 -21.11 -1.24 2.49
N GLY A 163 -20.68 -0.36 1.56
CA GLY A 163 -19.42 -0.52 0.83
C GLY A 163 -18.19 -0.47 1.73
N LEU A 164 -18.24 0.34 2.79
CA LEU A 164 -17.18 0.44 3.80
C LEU A 164 -17.07 -0.80 4.70
N ILE A 165 -18.19 -1.46 5.00
CA ILE A 165 -18.24 -2.65 5.86
C ILE A 165 -17.82 -3.90 5.07
N THR A 166 -18.24 -3.98 3.81
CA THR A 166 -17.99 -5.14 2.95
C THR A 166 -16.66 -5.06 2.20
N GLY A 167 -16.13 -3.86 2.03
CA GLY A 167 -14.91 -3.58 1.28
C GLY A 167 -13.64 -3.62 2.13
N ARG A 168 -12.50 -3.87 1.46
CA ARG A 168 -11.17 -3.84 2.08
C ARG A 168 -10.64 -2.41 2.18
N SER A 169 -11.00 -1.74 3.28
CA SER A 169 -10.54 -0.37 3.56
C SER A 169 -9.18 -0.36 4.28
N HIS A 170 -8.17 0.16 3.60
CA HIS A 170 -6.83 0.42 4.11
C HIS A 170 -6.64 1.86 4.61
N GLY A 171 -7.60 2.74 4.39
CA GLY A 171 -7.57 4.13 4.85
C GLY A 171 -6.58 5.02 4.09
N ILE A 172 -6.15 4.62 2.89
CA ILE A 172 -5.25 5.38 2.01
C ILE A 172 -5.55 5.09 0.54
N ALA A 173 -5.54 6.12 -0.30
CA ALA A 173 -5.96 6.10 -1.71
C ALA A 173 -7.39 5.59 -1.89
N GLU A 174 -8.32 6.13 -1.09
CA GLU A 174 -9.73 5.73 -1.06
C GLU A 174 -10.64 6.95 -1.27
N ILE A 175 -11.78 6.74 -1.94
CA ILE A 175 -12.85 7.73 -2.10
C ILE A 175 -14.08 7.22 -1.36
N TYR A 176 -14.48 7.89 -0.28
CA TYR A 176 -15.67 7.54 0.50
C TYR A 176 -16.84 8.43 0.11
N LYS A 177 -17.82 7.86 -0.60
CA LYS A 177 -19.06 8.55 -0.98
C LYS A 177 -20.13 8.31 0.08
N ILE A 178 -20.06 9.10 1.14
CA ILE A 178 -20.84 8.84 2.36
C ILE A 178 -22.35 9.07 2.17
N HIS A 179 -22.75 9.83 1.16
CA HIS A 179 -24.16 10.09 0.83
C HIS A 179 -24.66 9.31 -0.41
N GLY A 180 -23.95 8.26 -0.82
CA GLY A 180 -24.28 7.44 -1.98
C GLY A 180 -23.68 7.93 -3.28
N CYS A 181 -24.05 7.29 -4.39
CA CYS A 181 -23.53 7.56 -5.74
C CYS A 181 -24.63 7.45 -6.80
N CYS A 182 -24.55 8.25 -7.86
CA CYS A 182 -25.46 8.16 -9.01
C CYS A 182 -25.37 6.81 -9.74
N THR A 183 -24.25 6.10 -9.63
CA THR A 183 -24.12 4.73 -10.19
C THR A 183 -24.94 3.69 -9.43
N GLU A 184 -25.37 4.02 -8.20
CA GLU A 184 -26.21 3.17 -7.35
C GLU A 184 -27.39 4.00 -6.81
N PRO A 185 -28.45 4.24 -7.60
CA PRO A 185 -29.49 5.21 -7.27
C PRO A 185 -30.13 5.02 -5.89
N ASN A 186 -30.36 3.78 -5.47
CA ASN A 186 -30.97 3.51 -4.16
C ASN A 186 -30.05 3.79 -2.96
N SER A 187 -28.75 4.04 -3.19
CA SER A 187 -27.78 4.42 -2.17
C SER A 187 -27.85 5.90 -1.78
N LEU A 188 -28.49 6.75 -2.60
CA LEU A 188 -28.52 8.20 -2.39
C LEU A 188 -29.20 8.57 -1.06
N ILE A 189 -28.55 9.42 -0.27
CA ILE A 189 -29.13 10.02 0.94
C ILE A 189 -29.81 11.34 0.53
N LEU A 190 -31.13 11.32 0.35
CA LEU A 190 -31.88 12.43 -0.24
C LEU A 190 -33.01 12.93 0.67
N THR A 191 -33.77 12.04 1.29
CA THR A 191 -34.98 12.35 2.06
C THR A 191 -34.73 12.39 3.56
N SER A 192 -35.63 13.02 4.34
CA SER A 192 -35.59 12.95 5.82
C SER A 192 -35.42 11.51 6.33
N SER A 193 -36.15 10.56 5.72
CA SER A 193 -36.07 9.14 6.10
C SER A 193 -34.71 8.50 5.78
N ASP A 194 -33.99 8.97 4.76
CA ASP A 194 -32.64 8.52 4.46
C ASP A 194 -31.64 9.05 5.49
N TYR A 195 -31.73 10.34 5.84
CA TYR A 195 -30.89 10.94 6.88
C TYR A 195 -31.10 10.27 8.24
N ASP A 196 -32.33 9.96 8.61
CA ASP A 196 -32.63 9.21 9.84
C ASP A 196 -32.01 7.82 9.85
N LYS A 197 -32.07 7.10 8.71
CA LYS A 197 -31.42 5.78 8.57
C LYS A 197 -29.90 5.90 8.63
N TYR A 198 -29.34 6.90 7.96
CA TYR A 198 -27.91 7.18 7.93
C TYR A 198 -27.35 7.44 9.33
N ARG A 199 -28.01 8.30 10.11
CA ARG A 199 -27.65 8.61 11.51
C ARG A 199 -27.69 7.37 12.41
N LYS A 200 -28.69 6.49 12.26
CA LYS A 200 -28.83 5.27 13.08
C LYS A 200 -27.74 4.22 12.84
N LYS A 201 -27.15 4.16 11.65
CA LYS A 201 -26.11 3.18 11.28
C LYS A 201 -24.66 3.71 11.44
N ASN A 202 -24.48 4.90 12.02
CA ASN A 202 -23.25 5.71 11.92
C ASN A 202 -21.99 5.32 12.76
N PRO A 203 -22.00 4.48 13.82
CA PRO A 203 -20.83 4.39 14.71
C PRO A 203 -19.50 4.01 14.02
N TYR A 204 -19.52 3.12 13.03
CA TYR A 204 -18.32 2.69 12.33
C TYR A 204 -17.74 3.77 11.40
N LEU A 205 -18.60 4.45 10.64
CA LEU A 205 -18.19 5.53 9.75
C LEU A 205 -17.63 6.70 10.56
N SER A 206 -18.33 7.15 11.60
CA SER A 206 -17.85 8.21 12.50
C SER A 206 -16.49 7.87 13.10
N SER A 207 -16.29 6.61 13.55
CA SER A 207 -15.00 6.16 14.08
C SER A 207 -13.88 6.20 13.04
N LYS A 208 -14.17 5.83 11.78
CA LYS A 208 -13.18 5.88 10.68
C LYS A 208 -12.81 7.32 10.33
N LEU A 209 -13.81 8.20 10.21
CA LEU A 209 -13.61 9.62 9.93
C LEU A 209 -12.81 10.29 11.06
N LEU A 210 -13.14 9.98 12.31
CA LEU A 210 -12.41 10.42 13.49
C LEU A 210 -10.93 10.07 13.40
N THR A 211 -10.60 8.80 13.16
CA THR A 211 -9.20 8.36 13.01
C THR A 211 -8.48 9.12 11.90
N MET A 212 -9.13 9.32 10.75
CA MET A 212 -8.55 10.07 9.63
C MET A 212 -8.25 11.53 10.00
N PHE A 213 -9.14 12.18 10.74
CA PHE A 213 -8.99 13.58 11.16
C PHE A 213 -7.90 13.74 12.24
N ILE A 214 -7.70 12.72 13.07
CA ILE A 214 -6.61 12.66 14.05
C ILE A 214 -5.27 12.45 13.36
N GLU A 215 -5.20 11.56 12.37
CA GLU A 215 -3.94 11.17 11.74
C GLU A 215 -3.46 12.19 10.69
N ARG A 216 -4.38 12.87 10.00
CA ARG A 216 -4.07 13.66 8.80
C ARG A 216 -4.73 15.04 8.82
N PRO A 217 -4.13 16.05 8.17
CA PRO A 217 -4.85 17.28 7.88
C PRO A 217 -6.02 17.01 6.92
N VAL A 218 -7.12 17.74 7.07
CA VAL A 218 -8.35 17.60 6.29
C VAL A 218 -8.67 18.93 5.62
N ILE A 219 -8.86 18.91 4.31
CA ILE A 219 -9.19 20.10 3.52
C ILE A 219 -10.64 20.00 3.06
N PHE A 220 -11.50 20.87 3.57
CA PHE A 220 -12.89 20.99 3.13
C PHE A 220 -12.95 21.89 1.89
N LEU A 221 -13.51 21.36 0.81
CA LEU A 221 -13.67 22.04 -0.47
C LEU A 221 -15.14 22.05 -0.86
N GLY A 222 -15.66 23.18 -1.33
CA GLY A 222 -17.02 23.25 -1.87
C GLY A 222 -18.13 23.20 -0.81
N TYR A 223 -17.84 23.64 0.41
CA TYR A 223 -18.81 23.85 1.47
C TYR A 223 -18.85 25.32 1.92
N SER A 224 -19.96 25.71 2.52
CA SER A 224 -20.07 26.96 3.28
C SER A 224 -19.73 26.69 4.74
N LEU A 225 -19.13 27.66 5.44
CA LEU A 225 -18.96 27.59 6.92
C LEU A 225 -20.30 27.44 7.66
N THR A 226 -21.42 27.76 7.01
CA THR A 226 -22.78 27.69 7.56
C THR A 226 -23.53 26.42 7.16
N ASP A 227 -22.87 25.43 6.56
CA ASP A 227 -23.51 24.17 6.16
C ASP A 227 -23.85 23.32 7.39
N GLU A 228 -25.16 23.15 7.65
CA GLU A 228 -25.66 22.43 8.84
C GLU A 228 -25.28 20.95 8.81
N HIS A 229 -25.27 20.30 7.65
CA HIS A 229 -24.92 18.88 7.54
C HIS A 229 -23.44 18.63 7.82
N ILE A 230 -22.57 19.55 7.38
CA ILE A 230 -21.14 19.48 7.72
C ILE A 230 -20.92 19.80 9.19
N ALA A 231 -21.63 20.78 9.75
CA ALA A 231 -21.57 21.06 11.18
C ALA A 231 -21.94 19.82 12.00
N GLU A 232 -23.02 19.11 11.65
CA GLU A 232 -23.43 17.86 12.29
C GLU A 232 -22.33 16.78 12.21
N ILE A 233 -21.76 16.54 11.02
CA ILE A 233 -20.68 15.54 10.86
C ILE A 233 -19.45 15.92 11.71
N LEU A 234 -19.09 17.20 11.74
CA LEU A 234 -17.97 17.69 12.53
C LEU A 234 -18.26 17.60 14.03
N GLU A 235 -19.48 17.90 14.48
CA GLU A 235 -19.89 17.77 15.88
C GLU A 235 -19.85 16.33 16.36
N ASP A 236 -20.35 15.39 15.56
CA ASP A 236 -20.26 13.96 15.86
C ASP A 236 -18.81 13.53 16.08
N ILE A 237 -17.89 14.00 15.22
CA ILE A 237 -16.46 13.71 15.33
C ILE A 237 -15.84 14.40 16.55
N VAL A 238 -16.15 15.69 16.76
CA VAL A 238 -15.59 16.51 17.83
C VAL A 238 -16.09 16.08 19.21
N SER A 239 -17.32 15.57 19.32
CA SER A 239 -17.90 15.06 20.56
C SER A 239 -17.10 13.91 21.17
N CYS A 240 -16.26 13.25 20.36
CA CYS A 240 -15.39 12.15 20.76
C CYS A 240 -14.04 12.63 21.33
N PHE A 241 -13.74 13.94 21.29
CA PHE A 241 -12.51 14.51 21.83
C PHE A 241 -12.72 15.13 23.22
N PRO A 242 -11.73 15.03 24.12
CA PRO A 242 -11.68 15.87 25.31
C PRO A 242 -11.53 17.35 24.92
N ASP A 243 -12.24 18.26 25.59
CA ASP A 243 -12.22 19.70 25.30
C ASP A 243 -10.80 20.30 25.24
N ALA A 244 -9.88 19.80 26.08
CA ALA A 244 -8.49 20.23 26.14
C ALA A 244 -7.65 19.87 24.89
N SER A 245 -8.19 19.00 24.01
CA SER A 245 -7.53 18.52 22.79
C SER A 245 -8.11 19.15 21.52
N LEU A 246 -9.07 20.09 21.61
CA LEU A 246 -9.69 20.69 20.43
C LEU A 246 -8.76 21.65 19.68
N ASP A 247 -7.84 22.30 20.39
CA ASP A 247 -6.81 23.17 19.77
C ASP A 247 -5.90 22.38 18.82
N PHE A 248 -5.72 21.07 19.06
CA PHE A 248 -4.97 20.19 18.16
C PHE A 248 -5.65 20.04 16.79
N LEU A 249 -6.98 20.14 16.73
CA LEU A 249 -7.75 20.05 15.48
C LEU A 249 -7.68 21.33 14.66
N GLN A 250 -7.46 22.50 15.29
CA GLN A 250 -7.50 23.80 14.62
C GLN A 250 -6.60 23.83 13.37
N ASN A 251 -5.36 23.41 13.52
CA ASN A 251 -4.42 23.43 12.41
C ASN A 251 -4.72 22.34 11.38
N LYS A 252 -5.37 21.23 11.78
CA LYS A 252 -5.64 20.10 10.89
C LYS A 252 -6.86 20.33 10.01
N LEU A 253 -7.86 21.09 10.46
CA LEU A 253 -9.07 21.34 9.70
C LEU A 253 -8.93 22.63 8.90
N LEU A 254 -8.70 22.49 7.59
CA LEU A 254 -8.61 23.60 6.65
C LEU A 254 -9.90 23.72 5.85
N PHE A 255 -10.65 24.79 6.04
CA PHE A 255 -11.91 25.03 5.37
C PHE A 255 -11.73 26.05 4.25
N VAL A 256 -11.95 25.64 3.00
CA VAL A 256 -11.73 26.50 1.83
C VAL A 256 -13.07 26.89 1.22
N GLU A 257 -13.39 28.18 1.32
CA GLU A 257 -14.56 28.78 0.69
C GLU A 257 -14.17 29.50 -0.59
N TRP A 258 -14.78 29.05 -1.68
CA TRP A 258 -14.62 29.70 -2.98
C TRP A 258 -15.46 30.97 -3.06
N LYS A 259 -14.78 32.12 -3.22
CA LYS A 259 -15.39 33.45 -3.38
C LYS A 259 -14.80 34.15 -4.61
N PRO A 260 -15.40 33.96 -5.80
CA PRO A 260 -14.86 34.48 -7.06
C PRO A 260 -14.77 36.02 -7.10
N GLU A 261 -15.50 36.71 -6.23
CA GLU A 261 -15.47 38.17 -6.09
C GLU A 261 -14.22 38.73 -5.38
N LEU A 262 -13.38 37.88 -4.80
CA LEU A 262 -12.15 38.32 -4.13
C LEU A 262 -11.01 38.57 -5.13
N GLU A 263 -10.20 39.60 -4.87
CA GLU A 263 -8.98 39.85 -5.65
C GLU A 263 -7.83 38.93 -5.22
N GLU A 264 -7.67 38.70 -3.91
CA GLU A 264 -6.60 37.87 -3.34
C GLU A 264 -7.16 36.84 -2.37
N ALA A 265 -6.49 35.69 -2.29
CA ALA A 265 -6.79 34.67 -1.30
C ALA A 265 -6.14 34.98 0.05
N ASP A 266 -6.82 34.62 1.14
CA ASP A 266 -6.27 34.75 2.50
C ASP A 266 -6.60 33.54 3.37
N ILE A 267 -5.82 33.37 4.44
CA ILE A 267 -5.96 32.33 5.45
C ILE A 267 -6.02 32.96 6.84
N SER A 268 -7.05 32.62 7.60
CA SER A 268 -7.29 33.10 8.96
C SER A 268 -7.73 31.99 9.90
N ASP A 269 -7.79 32.29 11.20
CA ASP A 269 -8.45 31.42 12.18
C ASP A 269 -9.96 31.68 12.17
N SER A 270 -10.76 30.63 12.34
CA SER A 270 -12.20 30.73 12.47
C SER A 270 -12.74 29.62 13.38
N VAL A 271 -14.04 29.67 13.68
CA VAL A 271 -14.72 28.68 14.51
C VAL A 271 -16.03 28.27 13.84
N ILE A 272 -16.20 26.98 13.59
CA ILE A 272 -17.46 26.39 13.13
C ILE A 272 -18.32 26.03 14.34
N HIS A 273 -19.63 26.30 14.25
CA HIS A 273 -20.64 25.99 15.26
C HIS A 273 -20.22 26.35 16.70
N LYS A 274 -19.57 27.51 16.88
CA LYS A 274 -19.15 28.09 18.18
C LYS A 274 -18.11 27.30 18.99
N LYS A 275 -17.68 26.12 18.53
CA LYS A 275 -16.78 25.25 19.31
C LYS A 275 -15.61 24.67 18.53
N ILE A 276 -15.70 24.58 17.21
CA ILE A 276 -14.76 23.79 16.40
C ILE A 276 -13.77 24.75 15.76
N PRO A 277 -12.55 24.88 16.29
CA PRO A 277 -11.56 25.77 15.71
C PRO A 277 -11.08 25.20 14.37
N VAL A 278 -10.96 26.05 13.36
CA VAL A 278 -10.51 25.69 12.01
C VAL A 278 -9.59 26.75 11.45
N LYS A 279 -8.75 26.38 10.48
CA LYS A 279 -8.16 27.32 9.54
C LYS A 279 -9.15 27.57 8.43
N TYR A 280 -9.46 28.83 8.18
CA TYR A 280 -10.40 29.24 7.16
C TYR A 280 -9.67 29.96 6.03
N VAL A 281 -9.92 29.52 4.80
CA VAL A 281 -9.34 30.04 3.58
C VAL A 281 -10.45 30.58 2.71
N GLN A 282 -10.31 31.83 2.30
CA GLN A 282 -11.16 32.43 1.30
C GLN A 282 -10.33 32.64 0.04
N ALA A 283 -10.77 32.10 -1.09
CA ALA A 283 -9.99 32.19 -2.33
C ALA A 283 -10.90 32.37 -3.56
N PRO A 284 -10.48 33.19 -4.55
CA PRO A 284 -11.19 33.31 -5.83
C PRO A 284 -11.08 32.06 -6.70
N SER A 285 -10.04 31.25 -6.47
CA SER A 285 -9.73 30.01 -7.17
C SER A 285 -8.99 29.05 -6.22
N TYR A 286 -9.14 27.76 -6.47
CA TYR A 286 -8.40 26.68 -5.79
C TYR A 286 -7.00 26.45 -6.37
N LYS A 287 -6.63 27.13 -7.46
CA LYS A 287 -5.38 26.92 -8.20
C LYS A 287 -4.16 26.91 -7.30
N GLU A 288 -3.92 27.96 -6.50
CA GLU A 288 -2.74 28.04 -5.63
C GLU A 288 -2.69 26.91 -4.60
N ILE A 289 -3.85 26.47 -4.09
CA ILE A 289 -3.94 25.35 -3.15
C ILE A 289 -3.54 24.05 -3.86
N PHE A 290 -4.08 23.80 -5.05
CA PHE A 290 -3.74 22.60 -5.83
C PHE A 290 -2.31 22.59 -6.34
N GLU A 291 -1.73 23.75 -6.68
CA GLU A 291 -0.30 23.86 -6.98
C GLU A 291 0.54 23.35 -5.80
N VAL A 292 0.29 23.86 -4.58
CA VAL A 292 1.03 23.43 -3.39
C VAL A 292 0.88 21.93 -3.13
N LEU A 293 -0.35 21.40 -3.25
CA LEU A 293 -0.60 19.97 -3.07
C LEU A 293 0.10 19.13 -4.16
N SER A 294 0.19 19.63 -5.39
CA SER A 294 0.84 18.93 -6.51
C SER A 294 2.38 18.97 -6.42
N GLU A 295 2.96 20.03 -5.87
CA GLU A 295 4.41 20.20 -5.68
C GLU A 295 4.96 19.39 -4.50
N THR A 296 4.09 18.96 -3.59
CA THR A 296 4.47 18.19 -2.39
C THR A 296 4.95 16.78 -2.77
N LYS A 297 6.28 16.59 -2.87
CA LYS A 297 6.87 15.31 -3.28
C LYS A 297 6.68 14.21 -2.22
N LYS A 298 5.95 13.14 -2.58
CA LYS A 298 5.92 11.88 -1.81
C LYS A 298 7.07 10.97 -2.21
N ARG A 299 7.62 10.23 -1.23
CA ARG A 299 8.53 9.12 -1.51
C ARG A 299 7.80 7.98 -2.24
N ILE A 300 6.58 7.67 -1.80
CA ILE A 300 5.73 6.61 -2.37
C ILE A 300 4.33 7.21 -2.62
N PRO A 301 3.80 7.14 -3.85
CA PRO A 301 2.41 7.49 -4.14
C PRO A 301 1.41 6.66 -3.32
N ALA A 302 0.35 7.30 -2.84
CA ALA A 302 -0.65 6.68 -1.95
C ALA A 302 -1.25 5.37 -2.52
N HIS A 303 -1.55 5.34 -3.82
CA HIS A 303 -2.12 4.16 -4.49
C HIS A 303 -1.13 2.97 -4.52
N LEU A 304 0.18 3.22 -4.68
CA LEU A 304 1.19 2.15 -4.62
C LEU A 304 1.26 1.56 -3.21
N PHE A 305 1.22 2.42 -2.19
CA PHE A 305 1.20 1.96 -0.80
C PHE A 305 -0.08 1.18 -0.46
N ARG A 306 -1.24 1.59 -1.00
CA ARG A 306 -2.49 0.84 -0.87
C ARG A 306 -2.36 -0.56 -1.46
N MET A 307 -1.87 -0.69 -2.70
CA MET A 307 -1.65 -1.99 -3.34
C MET A 307 -0.74 -2.90 -2.50
N ILE A 308 0.35 -2.35 -1.96
CA ILE A 308 1.24 -3.10 -1.05
C ILE A 308 0.47 -3.60 0.19
N LYS A 309 -0.38 -2.76 0.79
CA LYS A 309 -1.21 -3.17 1.94
C LYS A 309 -2.18 -4.28 1.57
N ASP A 310 -2.84 -4.20 0.41
CA ASP A 310 -3.73 -5.27 -0.05
C ASP A 310 -2.97 -6.59 -0.19
N GLU A 311 -1.82 -6.58 -0.86
CA GLU A 311 -1.05 -7.80 -1.09
C GLU A 311 -0.50 -8.39 0.22
N LEU A 312 0.02 -7.55 1.13
CA LEU A 312 0.45 -7.98 2.46
C LEU A 312 -0.68 -8.60 3.28
N TYR A 313 -1.87 -8.01 3.20
CA TYR A 313 -3.04 -8.49 3.92
C TYR A 313 -3.49 -9.85 3.37
N GLU A 314 -3.51 -10.03 2.05
CA GLU A 314 -3.81 -11.34 1.44
C GLU A 314 -2.81 -12.41 1.86
N LEU A 315 -1.52 -12.11 1.94
CA LEU A 315 -0.52 -13.07 2.43
C LEU A 315 -0.78 -13.56 3.86
N VAL A 316 -1.36 -12.72 4.71
CA VAL A 316 -1.72 -13.09 6.09
C VAL A 316 -3.02 -13.88 6.13
N LEU A 317 -3.99 -13.57 5.26
CA LEU A 317 -5.29 -14.22 5.24
C LEU A 317 -5.29 -15.57 4.52
N THR A 318 -4.48 -15.74 3.47
CA THR A 318 -4.39 -16.99 2.73
C THR A 318 -3.36 -17.91 3.37
N ASP A 319 -3.75 -19.12 3.77
CA ASP A 319 -2.84 -20.20 4.22
C ASP A 319 -1.95 -20.75 3.08
N ASP A 320 -1.69 -19.98 2.01
CA ASP A 320 -0.85 -20.40 0.89
C ASP A 320 0.63 -20.02 1.13
N PRO A 321 1.51 -20.98 1.47
CA PRO A 321 2.94 -20.73 1.67
C PRO A 321 3.69 -20.34 0.38
N LYS A 322 2.99 -20.24 -0.77
CA LYS A 322 3.57 -19.90 -2.08
C LYS A 322 3.26 -18.49 -2.57
N GLY A 323 2.53 -17.67 -1.81
CA GLY A 323 2.23 -16.29 -2.17
C GLY A 323 3.52 -15.48 -2.35
N LYS A 324 3.94 -15.24 -3.60
CA LYS A 324 5.13 -14.44 -3.92
C LYS A 324 4.70 -13.00 -4.15
N LEU A 325 5.21 -12.09 -3.33
CA LEU A 325 5.08 -10.65 -3.53
C LEU A 325 6.15 -10.17 -4.52
N TYR A 326 5.75 -9.69 -5.70
CA TYR A 326 6.65 -9.04 -6.64
C TYR A 326 6.25 -7.58 -6.79
N VAL A 327 7.02 -6.67 -6.19
CA VAL A 327 6.94 -5.25 -6.52
C VAL A 327 7.74 -5.04 -7.81
N ARG A 328 7.06 -4.77 -8.92
CA ARG A 328 7.70 -4.42 -10.20
C ARG A 328 8.22 -2.99 -10.16
N ASP A 329 9.41 -2.79 -10.72
CA ASP A 329 9.95 -1.47 -11.01
C ASP A 329 8.99 -0.66 -11.88
N SER A 330 8.74 0.58 -11.48
CA SER A 330 7.98 1.56 -12.26
C SER A 330 8.77 2.12 -13.45
N GLU A 331 9.94 1.58 -13.77
CA GLU A 331 10.85 2.05 -14.84
C GLU A 331 10.40 1.75 -16.29
N LYS A 332 9.10 1.85 -16.57
CA LYS A 332 8.57 2.00 -17.95
C LYS A 332 7.50 3.09 -18.08
N ILE A 333 7.53 4.12 -17.24
CA ILE A 333 6.76 5.34 -17.46
C ILE A 333 7.68 6.55 -17.24
N GLU A 334 8.22 7.03 -18.36
CA GLU A 334 8.65 8.39 -18.67
C GLU A 334 9.66 9.12 -17.75
N GLU A 335 10.88 9.26 -18.31
CA GLU A 335 11.85 10.35 -18.17
C GLU A 335 11.97 11.07 -16.81
N GLY A 336 12.87 10.53 -15.97
CA GLY A 336 13.93 11.33 -15.36
C GLY A 336 13.62 12.11 -14.08
N VAL A 337 13.51 11.42 -12.95
CA VAL A 337 14.22 11.77 -11.68
C VAL A 337 14.44 10.48 -10.88
N SER A 338 15.67 10.29 -10.39
CA SER A 338 16.17 9.09 -9.73
C SER A 338 15.59 8.83 -8.32
N THR A 339 15.45 7.52 -8.05
CA THR A 339 15.39 6.79 -6.76
C THR A 339 14.15 6.91 -5.87
N THR A 340 13.29 5.89 -5.92
CA THR A 340 12.72 5.28 -4.71
C THR A 340 12.68 3.75 -4.82
N GLU A 341 13.59 3.05 -4.17
CA GLU A 341 13.46 1.61 -3.94
C GLU A 341 12.59 1.38 -2.70
N PHE A 342 11.52 0.58 -2.84
CA PHE A 342 10.86 -0.03 -1.70
C PHE A 342 10.63 -1.52 -1.97
N VAL A 343 10.94 -2.34 -0.98
CA VAL A 343 11.02 -3.80 -1.06
C VAL A 343 10.27 -4.37 0.12
N VAL A 344 9.14 -5.03 -0.14
CA VAL A 344 8.36 -5.70 0.91
C VAL A 344 8.64 -7.18 0.82
N GLY A 345 9.62 -7.64 1.61
CA GLY A 345 10.03 -9.04 1.62
C GLY A 345 9.37 -9.81 2.75
N TYR A 346 8.37 -10.63 2.40
CA TYR A 346 7.97 -11.75 3.24
C TYR A 346 8.31 -13.05 2.50
N GLY A 347 9.42 -13.70 2.90
CA GLY A 347 9.90 -14.93 2.27
C GLY A 347 10.39 -14.76 0.81
N ALA A 348 11.67 -15.05 0.57
CA ALA A 348 12.27 -15.15 -0.78
C ALA A 348 12.64 -13.86 -1.55
N ILE A 349 12.54 -12.66 -0.98
CA ILE A 349 13.22 -11.48 -1.59
C ILE A 349 14.75 -11.59 -1.50
N SER A 350 15.28 -12.34 -0.52
CA SER A 350 16.71 -12.70 -0.52
C SER A 350 17.11 -13.61 -1.69
N MET A 351 16.14 -14.31 -2.32
CA MET A 351 16.38 -15.18 -3.47
C MET A 351 16.22 -14.44 -4.80
N VAL A 352 15.18 -13.60 -4.97
CA VAL A 352 14.87 -12.97 -6.27
C VAL A 352 15.70 -11.71 -6.53
N LYS A 353 15.87 -10.82 -5.53
CA LYS A 353 16.72 -9.63 -5.73
C LYS A 353 18.20 -10.01 -5.86
N LYS A 354 18.64 -11.13 -5.30
CA LYS A 354 19.98 -11.65 -5.59
C LYS A 354 20.06 -12.17 -7.02
N SER A 355 19.11 -12.98 -7.51
CA SER A 355 19.16 -13.45 -8.91
C SER A 355 19.10 -12.32 -9.95
N GLU A 356 18.33 -11.24 -9.70
CA GLU A 356 18.22 -10.11 -10.64
C GLU A 356 19.39 -9.11 -10.50
N SER A 357 19.87 -8.83 -9.29
CA SER A 357 21.10 -8.03 -9.12
C SER A 357 22.38 -8.79 -9.49
N MET A 358 22.34 -10.12 -9.55
CA MET A 358 23.41 -10.99 -10.08
C MET A 358 23.51 -10.95 -11.61
N ALA A 359 22.45 -10.54 -12.32
CA ALA A 359 22.51 -10.28 -13.76
C ALA A 359 23.12 -8.90 -14.07
N ALA A 360 22.96 -7.93 -13.15
CA ALA A 360 23.44 -6.55 -13.33
C ALA A 360 24.83 -6.27 -12.73
N LYS A 361 25.23 -6.98 -11.66
CA LYS A 361 26.61 -6.98 -11.17
C LYS A 361 27.35 -8.12 -11.84
N GLY A 362 28.23 -7.79 -12.80
CA GLY A 362 29.16 -8.77 -13.36
C GLY A 362 29.89 -9.55 -12.26
N LEU A 363 30.37 -10.76 -12.61
CA LEU A 363 30.95 -11.78 -11.71
C LEU A 363 31.96 -11.26 -10.68
N VAL A 364 32.61 -10.12 -10.93
CA VAL A 364 33.58 -9.43 -10.06
C VAL A 364 33.00 -8.97 -8.70
N GLY A 365 31.67 -8.91 -8.55
CA GLY A 365 31.00 -8.43 -7.33
C GLY A 365 30.59 -9.49 -6.30
N LEU A 366 30.93 -10.77 -6.49
CA LEU A 366 30.51 -11.85 -5.58
C LEU A 366 31.23 -11.79 -4.23
N GLU A 367 30.50 -11.99 -3.14
CA GLU A 367 31.02 -12.05 -1.77
C GLU A 367 31.02 -13.48 -1.21
N ARG A 368 31.69 -13.68 -0.07
CA ARG A 368 31.79 -14.99 0.59
C ARG A 368 30.41 -15.60 0.90
N VAL A 369 29.42 -14.77 1.27
CA VAL A 369 28.06 -15.24 1.56
C VAL A 369 27.36 -15.81 0.33
N ASP A 370 27.68 -15.30 -0.85
CA ASP A 370 27.10 -15.75 -2.11
C ASP A 370 27.62 -17.13 -2.47
N LEU A 371 28.94 -17.36 -2.32
CA LEU A 371 29.52 -18.68 -2.51
C LEU A 371 28.97 -19.72 -1.53
N ILE A 372 28.76 -19.33 -0.27
CA ILE A 372 28.18 -20.21 0.76
C ILE A 372 26.73 -20.56 0.42
N ARG A 373 25.93 -19.59 -0.03
CA ARG A 373 24.54 -19.83 -0.44
C ARG A 373 24.46 -20.70 -1.67
N GLU A 374 25.35 -20.49 -2.64
CA GLU A 374 25.37 -21.29 -3.86
C GLU A 374 25.56 -22.78 -3.56
N VAL A 375 26.51 -23.13 -2.69
CA VAL A 375 26.74 -24.52 -2.29
C VAL A 375 25.54 -25.17 -1.59
N VAL A 376 24.73 -24.38 -0.87
CA VAL A 376 23.58 -24.88 -0.10
C VAL A 376 22.31 -24.96 -0.93
N PHE A 377 22.11 -24.04 -1.88
CA PHE A 377 20.88 -23.93 -2.66
C PHE A 377 21.01 -24.45 -4.10
N GLU A 378 22.19 -24.34 -4.71
CA GLU A 378 22.48 -24.73 -6.10
C GLU A 378 21.51 -24.09 -7.11
N ASN A 379 21.19 -22.82 -6.88
CA ASN A 379 20.22 -22.06 -7.67
C ASN A 379 20.88 -21.06 -8.64
N GLY A 380 22.21 -20.97 -8.65
CA GLY A 380 22.96 -20.03 -9.47
C GLY A 380 23.23 -20.55 -10.89
N HIS A 381 23.06 -19.67 -11.87
CA HIS A 381 23.50 -19.91 -13.25
C HIS A 381 24.77 -19.09 -13.53
N TYR A 382 25.88 -19.48 -12.91
CA TYR A 382 27.17 -18.81 -13.09
C TYR A 382 27.99 -19.43 -14.22
N ASP A 383 28.85 -18.61 -14.83
CA ASP A 383 30.01 -19.13 -15.56
C ASP A 383 31.04 -19.63 -14.54
N TRP A 384 31.09 -20.95 -14.35
CA TRP A 384 31.97 -21.59 -13.38
C TRP A 384 33.45 -21.36 -13.67
N GLY A 385 33.85 -21.20 -14.93
CA GLY A 385 35.22 -20.88 -15.31
C GLY A 385 35.62 -19.49 -14.81
N CYS A 386 34.75 -18.50 -15.02
CA CYS A 386 34.96 -17.15 -14.49
C CYS A 386 34.93 -17.09 -12.95
N VAL A 387 34.06 -17.84 -12.28
CA VAL A 387 34.06 -17.90 -10.81
C VAL A 387 35.41 -18.42 -10.29
N VAL A 388 35.96 -19.46 -10.92
CA VAL A 388 37.26 -20.02 -10.53
C VAL A 388 38.41 -19.07 -10.80
N ASN A 389 38.39 -18.35 -11.94
CA ASN A 389 39.52 -17.53 -12.39
C ASN A 389 39.49 -16.08 -11.89
N ASP A 390 38.31 -15.50 -11.67
CA ASP A 390 38.16 -14.08 -11.36
C ASP A 390 37.66 -13.82 -9.93
N VAL A 391 36.89 -14.76 -9.35
CA VAL A 391 36.22 -14.57 -8.05
C VAL A 391 36.98 -15.26 -6.93
N LEU A 392 37.24 -16.57 -7.05
CA LEU A 392 37.95 -17.32 -6.03
C LEU A 392 39.33 -16.71 -5.68
N PRO A 393 40.14 -16.20 -6.63
CA PRO A 393 41.44 -15.60 -6.30
C PRO A 393 41.33 -14.35 -5.44
N ASN A 394 40.21 -13.61 -5.53
CA ASN A 394 39.97 -12.41 -4.74
C ASN A 394 39.46 -12.73 -3.33
N ILE A 395 38.55 -13.69 -3.20
CA ILE A 395 37.95 -14.05 -1.90
C ILE A 395 38.89 -14.95 -1.09
N CYS A 396 39.72 -15.78 -1.74
CA CYS A 396 40.62 -16.73 -1.08
C CYS A 396 41.93 -16.11 -0.52
N LYS A 397 42.08 -14.78 -0.47
CA LYS A 397 43.32 -14.08 -0.05
C LYS A 397 43.67 -14.20 1.44
N GLY A 398 42.75 -14.68 2.29
CA GLY A 398 42.96 -14.83 3.74
C GLY A 398 42.65 -16.22 4.29
N ASN A 399 42.58 -16.36 5.61
CA ASN A 399 42.30 -17.64 6.31
C ASN A 399 40.80 -17.97 6.46
N ALA A 400 39.94 -17.21 5.78
CA ALA A 400 38.49 -17.41 5.81
C ALA A 400 38.10 -18.77 5.20
N ARG A 401 37.13 -19.44 5.81
CA ARG A 401 36.61 -20.74 5.32
C ARG A 401 35.65 -20.50 4.16
N ILE A 402 36.04 -20.94 2.98
CA ILE A 402 35.35 -20.73 1.71
C ILE A 402 35.27 -22.09 1.01
N PRO A 403 34.07 -22.54 0.60
CA PRO A 403 33.92 -23.75 -0.20
C PRO A 403 34.48 -23.52 -1.61
N ILE A 404 35.15 -24.51 -2.17
CA ILE A 404 35.80 -24.41 -3.49
C ILE A 404 35.47 -25.60 -4.39
N PHE A 405 35.09 -26.75 -3.83
CA PHE A 405 34.95 -27.99 -4.58
C PHE A 405 33.72 -27.96 -5.47
N HIS A 406 32.61 -27.37 -5.02
CA HIS A 406 31.43 -27.12 -5.85
C HIS A 406 31.81 -26.40 -7.15
N PHE A 407 32.50 -25.26 -7.04
CA PHE A 407 32.87 -24.44 -8.19
C PHE A 407 33.87 -25.15 -9.11
N LEU A 408 34.88 -25.82 -8.55
CA LEU A 408 35.85 -26.58 -9.33
C LEU A 408 35.21 -27.79 -10.02
N ASN A 409 34.26 -28.48 -9.37
CA ASN A 409 33.55 -29.63 -9.94
C ASN A 409 32.66 -29.18 -11.11
N HIS A 410 31.89 -28.11 -10.92
CA HIS A 410 31.04 -27.54 -11.97
C HIS A 410 31.85 -26.94 -13.13
N ALA A 411 33.05 -26.42 -12.88
CA ALA A 411 34.01 -26.01 -13.90
C ALA A 411 34.73 -27.19 -14.59
N LYS A 412 34.44 -28.44 -14.20
CA LYS A 412 35.06 -29.67 -14.70
C LYS A 412 36.58 -29.70 -14.51
N LEU A 413 37.04 -29.17 -13.38
CA LEU A 413 38.46 -29.16 -12.98
C LEU A 413 38.79 -30.25 -11.95
N ILE A 414 37.84 -31.12 -11.60
CA ILE A 414 38.03 -32.24 -10.67
C ILE A 414 37.85 -33.55 -11.43
N ASN A 415 38.88 -34.40 -11.39
CA ASN A 415 38.84 -35.75 -11.95
C ASN A 415 37.99 -36.70 -11.07
N PRO A 416 37.55 -37.85 -11.60
CA PRO A 416 36.82 -38.86 -10.81
C PRO A 416 37.58 -39.40 -9.60
N ASP A 417 38.91 -39.30 -9.58
CA ASP A 417 39.79 -39.70 -8.46
C ASP A 417 40.04 -38.56 -7.45
N GLY A 418 39.43 -37.39 -7.64
CA GLY A 418 39.59 -36.21 -6.79
C GLY A 418 40.88 -35.40 -7.02
N SER A 419 41.66 -35.75 -8.05
CA SER A 419 42.78 -34.93 -8.52
C SER A 419 42.30 -33.71 -9.31
N ILE A 420 43.08 -32.63 -9.33
CA ILE A 420 42.71 -31.35 -9.94
C ILE A 420 43.38 -31.20 -11.32
N ILE A 421 42.60 -30.84 -12.33
CA ILE A 421 43.10 -30.54 -13.68
C ILE A 421 43.73 -29.14 -13.68
N ASN A 422 44.91 -29.00 -14.30
CA ASN A 422 45.65 -27.74 -14.41
C ASN A 422 45.89 -27.03 -13.06
N GLU A 423 46.29 -27.77 -12.01
CA GLU A 423 46.55 -27.21 -10.68
C GLU A 423 47.50 -25.99 -10.70
N THR A 424 48.45 -25.93 -11.64
CA THR A 424 49.40 -24.81 -11.81
C THR A 424 48.77 -23.49 -12.24
N GLU A 425 47.55 -23.50 -12.79
CA GLU A 425 46.85 -22.30 -13.26
C GLU A 425 45.97 -21.67 -12.15
N LEU A 426 45.80 -22.37 -11.02
CA LEU A 426 44.99 -21.88 -9.89
C LEU A 426 45.75 -20.90 -9.01
N SER A 427 45.03 -19.91 -8.48
CA SER A 427 45.62 -18.96 -7.53
C SER A 427 46.11 -19.63 -6.24
N GLY A 428 47.16 -19.08 -5.63
CA GLY A 428 47.72 -19.60 -4.37
C GLY A 428 46.70 -19.72 -3.23
N GLY A 429 45.69 -18.84 -3.19
CA GLY A 429 44.60 -18.91 -2.22
C GLY A 429 43.70 -20.14 -2.40
N VAL A 430 43.43 -20.54 -3.64
CA VAL A 430 42.68 -21.76 -3.97
C VAL A 430 43.53 -23.00 -3.68
N LEU A 431 44.81 -22.99 -4.07
CA LEU A 431 45.75 -24.08 -3.79
C LEU A 431 45.89 -24.37 -2.29
N SER A 432 45.89 -23.34 -1.45
CA SER A 432 45.93 -23.52 0.01
C SER A 432 44.71 -24.28 0.56
N ARG A 433 43.55 -24.13 -0.09
CA ARG A 433 42.28 -24.77 0.30
C ARG A 433 42.16 -26.20 -0.22
N LEU A 434 42.81 -26.53 -1.33
CA LEU A 434 42.92 -27.92 -1.80
C LEU A 434 43.68 -28.83 -0.82
N LYS A 435 44.56 -28.26 0.00
CA LYS A 435 45.33 -28.96 1.05
C LYS A 435 44.56 -29.12 2.36
N ILE A 436 43.35 -28.54 2.48
CA ILE A 436 42.53 -28.67 3.69
C ILE A 436 41.97 -30.08 3.75
N THR A 437 42.26 -30.76 4.86
CA THR A 437 41.71 -32.07 5.20
C THR A 437 40.58 -31.93 6.24
N PRO A 438 39.77 -32.97 6.47
CA PRO A 438 38.72 -32.96 7.50
C PRO A 438 39.25 -32.54 8.89
N ILE A 439 40.46 -33.00 9.24
CA ILE A 439 41.15 -32.64 10.49
C ILE A 439 41.42 -31.13 10.57
N SER A 440 41.60 -30.47 9.42
CA SER A 440 41.83 -29.03 9.36
C SER A 440 40.62 -28.20 9.80
N PHE A 441 39.42 -28.79 9.93
CA PHE A 441 38.23 -28.11 10.47
C PHE A 441 38.10 -28.22 11.99
N GLN A 442 38.89 -29.10 12.62
CA GLN A 442 38.85 -29.33 14.06
C GLN A 442 39.65 -28.25 14.80
N SER A 443 39.10 -27.77 15.92
CA SER A 443 39.84 -26.89 16.82
C SER A 443 40.71 -27.71 17.79
N GLN A 444 41.79 -27.12 18.30
CA GLN A 444 42.61 -27.74 19.34
C GLN A 444 42.09 -27.35 20.72
N GLY A 445 42.28 -28.22 21.73
CA GLY A 445 41.97 -27.91 23.12
C GLY A 445 40.63 -28.48 23.60
N TRP A 446 39.76 -27.62 24.16
CA TRP A 446 38.60 -28.03 24.94
C TRP A 446 37.52 -28.73 24.11
N ASP A 447 37.22 -28.23 22.91
CA ASP A 447 36.21 -28.85 22.03
C ASP A 447 36.64 -30.25 21.58
N LYS A 448 37.95 -30.51 21.41
CA LYS A 448 38.46 -31.86 21.11
C LYS A 448 38.16 -32.83 22.24
N ARG A 449 38.53 -32.49 23.49
CA ARG A 449 38.23 -33.33 24.67
C ARG A 449 36.73 -33.53 24.84
N ARG A 450 35.95 -32.48 24.57
CA ARG A 450 34.50 -32.55 24.69
C ARG A 450 33.88 -33.46 23.64
N SER A 451 34.39 -33.45 22.41
CA SER A 451 33.92 -34.34 21.34
C SER A 451 34.06 -35.83 21.68
N GLU A 452 35.07 -36.20 22.48
CA GLU A 452 35.27 -37.58 22.94
C GLU A 452 34.21 -38.03 23.97
N THR A 453 33.60 -37.06 24.67
CA THR A 453 32.60 -37.30 25.72
C THR A 453 31.15 -37.18 25.25
N VAL A 454 30.91 -36.71 24.02
CA VAL A 454 29.57 -36.52 23.43
C VAL A 454 29.25 -37.75 22.57
N PRO A 455 28.40 -38.69 23.01
CA PRO A 455 28.12 -39.92 22.28
C PRO A 455 27.54 -39.67 20.88
N GLU A 456 26.75 -38.60 20.73
CA GLU A 456 26.05 -38.27 19.49
C GLU A 456 27.01 -37.90 18.35
N VAL A 457 28.24 -37.45 18.66
CA VAL A 457 29.30 -37.23 17.64
C VAL A 457 29.66 -38.54 16.92
N LYS A 458 29.47 -39.70 17.56
CA LYS A 458 29.70 -41.03 16.98
C LYS A 458 28.42 -41.68 16.44
N ALA A 459 27.25 -41.06 16.61
CA ALA A 459 25.97 -41.63 16.23
C ALA A 459 25.50 -41.15 14.84
N GLY A 460 25.56 -39.84 14.59
CA GLY A 460 25.09 -39.25 13.34
C GLY A 460 24.71 -37.78 13.45
N VAL A 461 24.45 -37.17 12.29
CA VAL A 461 24.17 -35.73 12.18
C VAL A 461 22.86 -35.39 12.90
N ASN A 462 21.83 -36.23 12.74
CA ASN A 462 20.53 -36.01 13.35
C ASN A 462 20.56 -36.15 14.87
N GLU A 463 21.21 -37.18 15.37
CA GLU A 463 21.35 -37.44 16.79
C GLU A 463 22.05 -36.26 17.48
N LEU A 464 23.13 -35.75 16.87
CA LEU A 464 23.85 -34.59 17.39
C LEU A 464 23.02 -33.31 17.32
N TYR A 465 22.26 -33.10 16.24
CA TYR A 465 21.45 -31.90 16.04
C TYR A 465 20.22 -31.84 16.96
N LEU A 466 19.60 -32.99 17.25
CA LEU A 466 18.42 -33.05 18.12
C LEU A 466 18.77 -32.98 19.61
N ALA A 467 19.96 -33.44 20.00
CA ALA A 467 20.36 -33.50 21.40
C ALA A 467 20.86 -32.15 21.97
N TYR A 468 21.33 -31.23 21.13
CA TYR A 468 21.98 -30.00 21.58
C TYR A 468 21.57 -28.77 20.77
N ASP A 469 21.86 -27.58 21.32
CA ASP A 469 21.64 -26.33 20.60
C ASP A 469 22.54 -26.21 19.34
N PHE A 470 22.13 -25.32 18.43
CA PHE A 470 22.78 -25.18 17.13
C PHE A 470 24.24 -24.69 17.24
N SER A 471 24.56 -23.85 18.22
CA SER A 471 25.94 -23.39 18.45
C SER A 471 26.84 -24.54 18.90
N PHE A 472 26.32 -25.42 19.75
CA PHE A 472 27.01 -26.63 20.17
C PHE A 472 27.20 -27.61 19.01
N PHE A 473 26.14 -27.87 18.23
CA PHE A 473 26.18 -28.70 17.03
C PHE A 473 27.29 -28.25 16.07
N LEU A 474 27.35 -26.96 15.75
CA LEU A 474 28.36 -26.38 14.85
C LEU A 474 29.80 -26.58 15.32
N ARG A 475 30.03 -26.66 16.63
CA ARG A 475 31.36 -26.89 17.20
C ARG A 475 31.74 -28.36 17.22
N MET A 476 30.78 -29.27 17.38
CA MET A 476 31.03 -30.69 17.53
C MET A 476 31.07 -31.45 16.19
N ILE A 477 30.30 -31.04 15.19
CA ILE A 477 30.23 -31.72 13.90
C ILE A 477 31.58 -31.89 13.16
N PRO A 478 32.59 -31.00 13.28
CA PRO A 478 33.91 -31.24 12.67
C PRO A 478 34.67 -32.46 13.23
N TYR A 479 34.26 -32.99 14.38
CA TYR A 479 34.84 -34.18 15.01
C TYR A 479 34.12 -35.47 14.65
N MET A 480 32.98 -35.38 13.96
CA MET A 480 32.24 -36.55 13.48
C MET A 480 32.99 -37.22 12.33
N GLU A 481 32.94 -38.55 12.28
CA GLU A 481 33.49 -39.30 11.16
C GLU A 481 32.76 -38.92 9.87
N LEU A 482 33.52 -38.64 8.80
CA LEU A 482 32.94 -38.22 7.53
C LEU A 482 31.92 -39.24 6.97
N GLY A 483 32.03 -40.52 7.30
CA GLY A 483 31.15 -41.58 6.82
C GLY A 483 29.74 -41.43 7.39
N LEU A 484 29.64 -40.99 8.64
CA LEU A 484 28.37 -40.66 9.29
C LEU A 484 27.78 -39.39 8.69
N ILE A 485 28.61 -38.37 8.41
CA ILE A 485 28.16 -37.16 7.72
C ILE A 485 27.65 -37.50 6.31
N LYS A 486 28.37 -38.35 5.58
CA LYS A 486 28.02 -38.81 4.22
C LYS A 486 26.69 -39.57 4.21
N ARG A 487 26.46 -40.43 5.21
CA ARG A 487 25.19 -41.14 5.41
C ARG A 487 24.02 -40.16 5.56
N ASP A 488 24.21 -39.07 6.30
CA ASP A 488 23.15 -38.13 6.68
C ASP A 488 23.16 -36.83 5.85
N MET A 489 23.73 -36.84 4.64
CA MET A 489 23.90 -35.64 3.80
C MET A 489 22.59 -34.91 3.48
N GLY A 490 21.50 -35.66 3.29
CA GLY A 490 20.18 -35.08 3.04
C GLY A 490 19.66 -34.27 4.23
N GLU A 491 19.92 -34.75 5.44
CA GLU A 491 19.52 -34.07 6.68
C GLU A 491 20.45 -32.90 6.99
N LEU A 492 21.75 -33.08 6.78
CA LEU A 492 22.71 -31.98 6.87
C LEU A 492 22.33 -30.82 5.94
N LEU A 493 21.91 -31.11 4.71
CA LEU A 493 21.44 -30.10 3.77
C LEU A 493 20.19 -29.37 4.28
N LYS A 494 19.23 -30.08 4.89
CA LYS A 494 18.04 -29.45 5.51
C LYS A 494 18.45 -28.53 6.66
N ILE A 495 19.40 -28.94 7.51
CA ILE A 495 19.92 -28.13 8.62
C ILE A 495 20.62 -26.87 8.08
N LEU A 496 21.45 -27.01 7.05
CA LEU A 496 22.12 -25.88 6.40
C LEU A 496 21.10 -24.88 5.83
N LYS A 497 20.09 -25.37 5.08
CA LYS A 497 19.03 -24.53 4.52
C LYS A 497 18.21 -23.82 5.61
N LYS A 498 17.94 -24.49 6.73
CA LYS A 498 17.18 -23.95 7.85
C LYS A 498 17.89 -22.79 8.56
N HIS A 499 19.20 -22.88 8.75
CA HIS A 499 19.95 -21.94 9.60
C HIS A 499 20.85 -20.94 8.87
N ILE A 500 20.92 -20.97 7.54
CA ILE A 500 21.83 -20.11 6.78
C ILE A 500 21.64 -18.62 7.05
N ASP A 501 20.41 -18.13 7.16
CA ASP A 501 20.15 -16.70 7.38
C ASP A 501 20.48 -16.28 8.82
N GLU A 502 20.12 -17.09 9.81
CA GLU A 502 20.48 -16.87 11.22
C GLU A 502 22.00 -16.87 11.42
N ALA A 503 22.69 -17.86 10.85
CA ALA A 503 24.11 -18.06 11.04
C ALA A 503 24.97 -17.01 10.33
N MET A 504 24.55 -16.55 9.15
CA MET A 504 25.30 -15.52 8.41
C MET A 504 25.15 -14.13 9.04
N ASN A 505 24.04 -13.84 9.73
CA ASN A 505 23.81 -12.57 10.42
C ASN A 505 24.36 -12.52 11.86
N THR A 506 24.70 -13.68 12.44
CA THR A 506 25.20 -13.77 13.82
C THR A 506 26.72 -14.01 13.83
N GLN A 507 27.49 -13.01 14.28
CA GLN A 507 28.97 -13.03 14.24
C GLN A 507 29.57 -14.27 14.92
N VAL A 508 28.97 -14.73 16.03
CA VAL A 508 29.43 -15.89 16.81
C VAL A 508 29.23 -17.22 16.08
N LEU A 509 28.20 -17.33 15.23
CA LEU A 509 27.84 -18.56 14.51
C LEU A 509 28.49 -18.64 13.12
N SER A 510 28.63 -17.49 12.44
CA SER A 510 29.06 -17.37 11.04
C SER A 510 30.33 -18.17 10.72
N SER A 511 31.33 -18.09 11.59
CA SER A 511 32.62 -18.77 11.37
C SER A 511 32.51 -20.29 11.40
N ASN A 512 31.76 -20.85 12.35
CA ASN A 512 31.58 -22.31 12.45
C ASN A 512 30.57 -22.82 11.41
N PHE A 513 29.56 -22.02 11.07
CA PHE A 513 28.64 -22.34 9.97
C PHE A 513 29.37 -22.44 8.63
N CYS A 514 30.24 -21.49 8.31
CA CYS A 514 31.04 -21.57 7.09
C CYS A 514 31.95 -22.80 7.07
N LYS A 515 32.50 -23.23 8.22
CA LYS A 515 33.26 -24.50 8.30
C LYS A 515 32.37 -25.68 7.93
N LEU A 516 31.15 -25.72 8.47
CA LEU A 516 30.20 -26.79 8.16
C LEU A 516 29.86 -26.86 6.68
N VAL A 517 29.63 -25.71 6.03
CA VAL A 517 29.39 -25.66 4.58
C VAL A 517 30.61 -26.14 3.79
N CYS A 518 31.84 -25.81 4.21
CA CYS A 518 33.05 -26.36 3.60
C CYS A 518 33.18 -27.88 3.78
N ILE A 519 32.75 -28.44 4.92
CA ILE A 519 32.74 -29.90 5.14
C ILE A 519 31.72 -30.56 4.21
N TYR A 520 30.51 -29.98 4.12
CA TYR A 520 29.47 -30.44 3.20
C TYR A 520 29.96 -30.42 1.74
N ASP A 521 30.56 -29.31 1.31
CA ASP A 521 31.15 -29.14 -0.01
C ASP A 521 32.25 -30.17 -0.30
N TYR A 522 33.13 -30.40 0.67
CA TYR A 522 34.20 -31.39 0.56
C TYR A 522 33.63 -32.80 0.34
N ILE A 523 32.64 -33.22 1.12
CA ILE A 523 32.05 -34.57 1.00
C ILE A 523 31.27 -34.71 -0.31
N LYS A 524 30.54 -33.66 -0.72
CA LYS A 524 29.68 -33.71 -1.91
C LYS A 524 30.46 -33.62 -3.22
N ASN A 525 31.42 -32.70 -3.30
CA ASN A 525 31.94 -32.24 -4.59
C ASN A 525 33.43 -32.52 -4.81
N SER A 526 34.19 -32.99 -3.80
CA SER A 526 35.64 -33.18 -3.98
C SER A 526 36.04 -34.45 -4.72
N HIS A 527 35.15 -35.44 -4.84
CA HIS A 527 35.44 -36.81 -5.28
C HIS A 527 36.52 -37.55 -4.44
N ARG A 528 36.90 -37.02 -3.27
CA ARG A 528 37.93 -37.60 -2.39
C ARG A 528 37.37 -38.49 -1.28
N TYR A 529 36.05 -38.52 -1.12
CA TYR A 529 35.38 -39.21 -0.02
C TYR A 529 34.03 -39.78 -0.46
#